data_AF-A0A2E3XBG9-F1
#
_entry.id   AF-A0A2E3XBG9-F1
#
_cell.length_a   1.000
_cell.length_b   1.000
_cell.length_c   1.000
_cell.angle_alpha   90.00
_cell.angle_beta   90.00
_cell.angle_gamma   90.00
#
_symmetry.space_group_name_H-M   'P 1'
#
loop_
_entity.id
_entity.type
_entity.pdbx_description
1 polymer ?
#
loop_
_entity_poly.entity_id
_entity_poly.type
_entity_poly.pdbx_seq_one_letter_code
_entity_poly.pdbx_strand_id
1 'polypeptide(L)'
;MISQVNLKELLDKIIGLHFDNHNFSLKGSLEWIPNTKKQKERHFKKFGKELKVNRSKYRIKDIYWEKEVERVKEPEGREYSYSFSHNHLIISNIEEDGVFYIMNDHKVGRMGQTFRYKFQIIDYHKTTNQSDYKIKLLDKTMSMIR
;
A
#
# COMPACT_ATOMS: atom_id res chain seq x y z
N MET A 1 14.80 19.83 10.02
CA MET A 1 15.36 18.53 9.55
C MET A 1 14.27 17.49 9.69
N ILE A 2 13.72 16.99 8.59
CA ILE A 2 12.77 15.87 8.62
C ILE A 2 13.62 14.62 8.84
N SER A 3 13.50 14.00 10.01
CA SER A 3 14.05 12.67 10.25
C SER A 3 13.46 11.73 9.19
N GLN A 4 14.29 11.21 8.28
CA GLN A 4 13.86 10.22 7.30
C GLN A 4 13.43 8.97 8.08
N VAL A 5 12.12 8.77 8.21
CA VAL A 5 11.56 7.54 8.78
C VAL A 5 11.84 6.42 7.79
N ASN A 6 12.46 5.33 8.27
CA ASN A 6 12.68 4.15 7.44
C ASN A 6 11.34 3.43 7.20
N LEU A 7 10.86 3.47 5.95
CA LEU A 7 9.56 2.88 5.57
C LEU A 7 9.51 1.37 5.82
N LYS A 8 10.62 0.66 5.68
CA LYS A 8 10.68 -0.79 5.94
C LYS A 8 10.44 -1.09 7.42
N GLU A 9 11.18 -0.41 8.29
CA GLU A 9 11.04 -0.56 9.75
C GLU A 9 9.64 -0.13 10.23
N LEU A 10 9.11 0.97 9.66
CA LEU A 10 7.75 1.42 9.94
C LEU A 10 6.71 0.37 9.54
N LEU A 11 6.86 -0.25 8.36
CA LEU A 11 5.98 -1.30 7.90
C LEU A 11 6.04 -2.52 8.82
N ASP A 12 7.23 -2.98 9.21
CA ASP A 12 7.38 -4.11 10.13
C ASP A 12 6.78 -3.83 11.52
N LYS A 13 6.94 -2.60 12.04
CA LYS A 13 6.29 -2.16 13.30
C LYS A 13 4.77 -2.23 13.18
N ILE A 14 4.21 -1.79 12.06
CA ILE A 14 2.75 -1.82 11.85
C ILE A 14 2.23 -3.24 11.68
N ILE A 15 2.98 -4.12 11.02
CA ILE A 15 2.63 -5.53 10.93
C ILE A 15 2.47 -6.12 12.33
N GLY A 16 3.46 -5.90 13.21
CA GLY A 16 3.40 -6.39 14.58
C GLY A 16 2.30 -5.77 15.45
N LEU A 17 1.74 -4.61 15.08
CA LEU A 17 0.67 -3.94 15.82
C LEU A 17 -0.73 -4.26 15.29
N HIS A 18 -0.87 -4.57 14.00
CA HIS A 18 -2.17 -4.56 13.31
C HIS A 18 -2.43 -5.76 12.42
N PHE A 19 -1.44 -6.62 12.16
CA PHE A 19 -1.54 -7.72 11.21
C PHE A 19 -1.02 -9.04 11.77
N ASP A 20 -1.53 -9.44 12.94
CA ASP A 20 -1.23 -10.74 13.53
C ASP A 20 -1.57 -11.88 12.56
N ASN A 21 -0.69 -12.88 12.46
CA ASN A 21 -0.90 -14.13 11.72
C ASN A 21 -1.23 -13.99 10.22
N HIS A 22 -0.83 -12.90 9.56
CA HIS A 22 -1.08 -12.73 8.12
C HIS A 22 0.04 -13.36 7.26
N ASN A 23 -0.36 -14.21 6.32
CA ASN A 23 0.53 -14.82 5.33
C ASN A 23 0.73 -13.89 4.13
N PHE A 24 1.72 -13.02 4.20
CA PHE A 24 2.10 -12.15 3.08
C PHE A 24 2.96 -12.89 2.06
N SER A 25 2.75 -12.59 0.77
CA SER A 25 3.64 -13.00 -0.31
C SER A 25 4.64 -11.91 -0.70
N LEU A 26 4.35 -10.64 -0.40
CA LEU A 26 5.23 -9.51 -0.70
C LEU A 26 5.03 -8.38 0.30
N LYS A 27 6.14 -7.74 0.68
CA LYS A 27 6.19 -6.46 1.41
C LYS A 27 6.97 -5.43 0.61
N GLY A 28 6.49 -4.20 0.52
CA GLY A 28 7.21 -3.16 -0.24
C GLY A 28 6.68 -1.75 -0.03
N SER A 29 7.19 -0.83 -0.85
CA SER A 29 6.70 0.54 -0.97
C SER A 29 5.86 0.74 -2.22
N LEU A 30 5.01 1.75 -2.21
CA LEU A 30 4.28 2.21 -3.38
C LEU A 30 4.54 3.67 -3.71
N GLU A 31 4.32 3.97 -4.97
CA GLU A 31 4.09 5.33 -5.46
C GLU A 31 2.64 5.48 -5.95
N TRP A 32 2.03 6.61 -5.60
CA TRP A 32 0.68 6.94 -6.08
C TRP A 32 0.75 7.40 -7.54
N ILE A 33 -0.12 6.84 -8.38
CA ILE A 33 -0.26 7.30 -9.76
C ILE A 33 -1.05 8.61 -9.75
N PRO A 34 -0.47 9.74 -10.20
CA PRO A 34 -1.16 11.02 -10.17
C PRO A 34 -2.31 11.08 -11.18
N ASN A 35 -3.30 11.94 -10.90
CA ASN A 35 -4.36 12.23 -11.85
C ASN A 35 -3.79 12.90 -13.12
N THR A 36 -4.25 12.45 -14.28
CA THR A 36 -3.88 13.05 -15.58
C THR A 36 -4.41 14.48 -15.71
N LYS A 37 -3.75 15.32 -16.52
CA LYS A 37 -4.20 16.70 -16.82
C LYS A 37 -5.64 16.73 -17.32
N LYS A 38 -5.97 15.85 -18.28
CA LYS A 38 -7.31 15.69 -18.85
C LYS A 38 -8.38 15.38 -17.78
N GLN A 39 -8.07 14.58 -16.77
CA GLN A 39 -9.00 14.30 -15.66
C GLN A 39 -9.20 15.53 -14.77
N LYS A 40 -8.12 16.25 -14.44
CA LYS A 40 -8.19 17.49 -13.64
C LYS A 40 -9.03 18.55 -14.36
N GLU A 41 -8.76 18.79 -15.64
CA GLU A 41 -9.49 19.76 -16.48
C GLU A 41 -10.98 19.43 -16.58
N ARG A 42 -11.33 18.16 -16.85
CA ARG A 42 -12.73 17.73 -16.93
C ARG A 42 -13.48 17.93 -15.61
N HIS A 43 -12.85 17.61 -14.48
CA HIS A 43 -13.45 17.80 -13.17
C HIS A 43 -13.63 19.29 -12.84
N PHE A 44 -12.60 20.11 -13.11
CA PHE A 44 -12.68 21.55 -12.92
C PHE A 44 -13.78 22.18 -13.76
N LYS A 45 -13.87 21.84 -15.06
CA LYS A 45 -14.94 22.32 -15.96
C LYS A 45 -16.34 21.94 -15.46
N LYS A 46 -16.49 20.77 -14.83
CA LYS A 46 -17.80 20.27 -14.35
C LYS A 46 -18.19 20.82 -12.98
N PHE A 47 -17.24 20.98 -12.06
CA PHE A 47 -17.52 21.26 -10.65
C PHE A 47 -16.89 22.55 -10.11
N GLY A 48 -16.11 23.28 -10.92
CA GLY A 48 -15.43 24.52 -10.53
C GLY A 48 -14.31 24.33 -9.49
N LYS A 49 -13.92 23.10 -9.19
CA LYS A 49 -12.92 22.78 -8.15
C LYS A 49 -11.89 21.78 -8.64
N GLU A 50 -10.67 21.88 -8.11
CA GLU A 50 -9.59 20.96 -8.46
C GLU A 50 -9.92 19.52 -8.03
N LEU A 51 -9.50 18.57 -8.87
CA LEU A 51 -9.63 17.15 -8.58
C LEU A 51 -8.55 16.73 -7.57
N LYS A 52 -8.97 16.45 -6.33
CA LYS A 52 -8.09 15.91 -5.28
C LYS A 52 -7.40 14.63 -5.75
N VAL A 53 -6.15 14.43 -5.32
CA VAL A 53 -5.37 13.23 -5.62
C VAL A 53 -6.13 12.01 -5.09
N ASN A 54 -6.50 11.10 -6.00
CA ASN A 54 -7.19 9.89 -5.62
C ASN A 54 -6.15 8.82 -5.30
N ARG A 55 -6.04 8.46 -4.02
CA ARG A 55 -5.12 7.43 -3.49
C ARG A 55 -5.67 6.02 -3.73
N SER A 56 -6.13 5.77 -4.96
CA SER A 56 -6.74 4.51 -5.39
C SER A 56 -5.86 3.73 -6.36
N LYS A 57 -4.99 4.42 -7.10
CA LYS A 57 -4.11 3.81 -8.10
C LYS A 57 -2.66 4.00 -7.68
N TYR A 58 -1.93 2.91 -7.63
CA TYR A 58 -0.53 2.89 -7.22
C TYR A 58 0.26 1.89 -8.05
N ARG A 59 1.58 1.97 -7.95
CA ARG A 59 2.53 0.96 -8.44
C ARG A 59 3.45 0.59 -7.29
N ILE A 60 3.88 -0.68 -7.25
CA ILE A 60 4.95 -1.09 -6.33
C ILE A 60 6.22 -0.41 -6.81
N LYS A 61 6.90 0.29 -5.90
CA LYS A 61 8.12 1.02 -6.18
C LYS A 61 9.33 0.20 -5.76
N ASP A 62 9.41 -0.14 -4.47
CA ASP A 62 10.51 -0.93 -3.91
C ASP A 62 9.95 -2.20 -3.25
N ILE A 63 10.67 -3.31 -3.37
CA ILE A 63 10.34 -4.57 -2.71
C ILE A 63 11.28 -4.75 -1.53
N TYR A 64 10.73 -4.91 -0.34
CA TYR A 64 11.50 -5.10 0.90
C TYR A 64 11.70 -6.57 1.23
N TRP A 65 10.73 -7.39 0.85
CA TRP A 65 10.71 -8.82 1.05
C TRP A 65 9.68 -9.43 0.12
N GLU A 66 10.01 -10.58 -0.45
CA GLU A 66 9.10 -11.38 -1.26
C GLU A 66 9.27 -12.84 -0.84
N LYS A 67 8.14 -13.54 -0.72
CA LYS A 67 8.14 -14.96 -0.41
C LYS A 67 8.69 -15.69 -1.62
N GLU A 68 9.75 -16.45 -1.43
CA GLU A 68 10.25 -17.35 -2.47
C GLU A 68 9.16 -18.39 -2.77
N VAL A 69 8.63 -18.34 -3.99
CA VAL A 69 7.67 -19.34 -4.47
C VAL A 69 8.48 -20.35 -5.26
N GLU A 70 8.56 -21.59 -4.77
CA GLU A 70 9.04 -22.70 -5.58
C GLU A 70 8.19 -22.75 -6.84
N ARG A 71 8.80 -22.36 -7.97
CA ARG A 71 8.21 -22.61 -9.28
C ARG A 71 8.27 -24.12 -9.47
N VAL A 72 7.22 -24.82 -9.06
CA VAL A 72 7.07 -26.23 -9.39
C VAL A 72 7.07 -26.30 -10.92
N LYS A 73 8.12 -26.87 -11.51
CA LYS A 73 8.14 -27.21 -12.93
C LYS A 73 7.12 -28.33 -13.10
N GLU A 74 5.93 -27.99 -13.60
CA GLU A 74 4.86 -28.96 -13.81
C GLU A 74 5.00 -29.68 -15.16
N PRO A 75 4.43 -30.91 -15.29
CA PRO A 75 4.62 -31.78 -16.43
C PRO A 75 4.08 -31.15 -17.71
N GLU A 76 4.79 -31.36 -18.82
CA GLU A 76 4.42 -30.89 -20.16
C GLU A 76 2.98 -31.32 -20.51
N GLY A 77 2.18 -30.37 -20.99
CA GLY A 77 0.92 -30.69 -21.69
C GLY A 77 -0.39 -30.24 -21.03
N ARG A 78 -0.37 -29.38 -20.00
CA ARG A 78 -1.61 -28.75 -19.50
C ARG A 78 -1.55 -27.23 -19.64
N GLU A 79 -2.37 -26.70 -20.56
CA GLU A 79 -2.68 -25.28 -20.66
C GLU A 79 -3.44 -24.87 -19.40
N TYR A 80 -2.74 -24.35 -18.39
CA TYR A 80 -3.39 -23.87 -17.18
C TYR A 80 -3.25 -22.36 -17.00
N SER A 81 -4.41 -21.73 -16.86
CA SER A 81 -4.57 -20.38 -16.36
C SER A 81 -4.02 -20.29 -14.94
N TYR A 82 -2.88 -19.62 -14.77
CA TYR A 82 -2.33 -19.32 -13.46
C TYR A 82 -3.40 -18.69 -12.56
N SER A 83 -3.85 -19.41 -11.52
CA SER A 83 -4.48 -18.79 -10.38
C SER A 83 -3.39 -18.10 -9.57
N PHE A 84 -2.90 -16.94 -10.04
CA PHE A 84 -1.99 -16.11 -9.26
C PHE A 84 -2.73 -15.61 -8.02
N SER A 85 -2.60 -16.36 -6.93
CA SER A 85 -2.99 -15.89 -5.61
C SER A 85 -1.85 -15.09 -5.03
N HIS A 86 -2.12 -13.87 -4.58
CA HIS A 86 -1.13 -13.02 -3.94
C HIS A 86 -1.71 -12.30 -2.74
N ASN A 87 -0.86 -11.99 -1.76
CA ASN A 87 -1.20 -11.21 -0.59
C ASN A 87 -0.09 -10.18 -0.34
N HIS A 88 -0.24 -8.99 -0.89
CA HIS A 88 0.77 -7.95 -0.86
C HIS A 88 0.46 -6.92 0.22
N LEU A 89 1.48 -6.55 1.01
CA LEU A 89 1.38 -5.46 1.96
C LEU A 89 2.35 -4.34 1.59
N ILE A 90 1.82 -3.19 1.21
CA ILE A 90 2.60 -2.14 0.56
C ILE A 90 2.37 -0.79 1.23
N ILE A 91 3.44 -0.10 1.62
CA ILE A 91 3.40 1.19 2.33
C ILE A 91 3.64 2.38 1.39
N SER A 92 2.87 3.46 1.55
CA SER A 92 3.16 4.72 0.84
C SER A 92 4.28 5.50 1.50
N ASN A 93 4.84 6.47 0.77
CA ASN A 93 5.61 7.54 1.41
C ASN A 93 4.76 8.24 2.49
N ILE A 94 5.46 8.80 3.49
CA ILE A 94 4.86 9.63 4.52
C ILE A 94 4.67 11.04 3.98
N GLU A 95 3.45 11.55 4.08
CA GLU A 95 3.08 12.90 3.71
C GLU A 95 3.57 13.92 4.76
N GLU A 96 3.48 15.21 4.43
CA GLU A 96 4.06 16.28 5.27
C GLU A 96 3.50 16.30 6.70
N ASP A 97 2.24 15.92 6.89
CA ASP A 97 1.53 15.88 8.17
C ASP A 97 1.70 14.55 8.94
N GLY A 98 2.65 13.70 8.52
CA GLY A 98 2.90 12.40 9.11
C GLY A 98 1.86 11.34 8.72
N VAL A 99 0.97 11.62 7.77
CA VAL A 99 -0.01 10.67 7.26
C VAL A 99 0.63 9.75 6.23
N PHE A 100 0.28 8.48 6.28
CA PHE A 100 0.68 7.50 5.29
C PHE A 100 -0.36 6.40 5.18
N TYR A 101 -0.19 5.54 4.17
CA TYR A 101 -1.16 4.52 3.84
C TYR A 101 -0.51 3.16 3.72
N ILE A 102 -1.24 2.13 4.11
CA ILE A 102 -0.88 0.73 3.85
C ILE A 102 -1.97 0.10 3.00
N MET A 103 -1.55 -0.49 1.89
CA MET A 103 -2.37 -1.29 0.99
C MET A 103 -2.13 -2.76 1.32
N ASN A 104 -3.18 -3.45 1.74
CA ASN A 104 -3.21 -4.90 1.83
C ASN A 104 -4.04 -5.41 0.65
N ASP A 105 -3.35 -5.89 -0.38
CA ASP A 105 -3.93 -6.35 -1.63
C ASP A 105 -3.90 -7.87 -1.70
N HIS A 106 -5.08 -8.48 -1.55
CA HIS A 106 -5.26 -9.92 -1.55
C HIS A 106 -6.03 -10.35 -2.77
N LYS A 107 -5.47 -11.24 -3.58
CA LYS A 107 -6.08 -11.78 -4.78
C LYS A 107 -5.99 -13.30 -4.77
N VAL A 108 -7.05 -13.96 -5.25
CA VAL A 108 -7.10 -15.39 -5.50
C VAL A 108 -7.79 -15.60 -6.85
N GLY A 109 -7.04 -16.02 -7.86
CA GLY A 109 -7.55 -16.21 -9.21
C GLY A 109 -8.03 -14.89 -9.82
N ARG A 110 -9.32 -14.79 -10.17
CA ARG A 110 -9.93 -13.57 -10.73
C ARG A 110 -10.51 -12.63 -9.67
N MET A 111 -10.70 -13.11 -8.45
CA MET A 111 -11.31 -12.35 -7.37
C MET A 111 -10.24 -11.80 -6.42
N GLY A 112 -10.51 -10.65 -5.83
CA GLY A 112 -9.62 -10.07 -4.84
C GLY A 112 -10.29 -8.99 -4.01
N GLN A 113 -9.56 -8.52 -3.03
CA GLN A 113 -9.93 -7.41 -2.17
C GLN A 113 -8.68 -6.63 -1.82
N THR A 114 -8.78 -5.32 -1.88
CA THR A 114 -7.73 -4.41 -1.43
C THR A 114 -8.26 -3.63 -0.24
N PHE A 115 -7.61 -3.78 0.91
CA PHE A 115 -7.81 -2.92 2.06
C PHE A 115 -6.78 -1.78 2.01
N ARG A 116 -7.26 -0.56 2.21
CA ARG A 116 -6.43 0.62 2.41
C ARG A 116 -6.61 1.11 3.84
N TYR A 117 -5.54 1.08 4.58
CA TYR A 117 -5.42 1.62 5.92
C TYR A 117 -4.78 3.00 5.84
N LYS A 118 -5.35 3.97 6.54
CA LYS A 118 -4.78 5.31 6.70
C LYS A 118 -4.24 5.44 8.12
N PHE A 119 -2.95 5.71 8.25
CA PHE A 119 -2.28 5.92 9.52
C PHE A 119 -1.75 7.34 9.63
N GLN A 120 -1.47 7.77 10.85
CA GLN A 120 -0.77 9.01 11.14
C GLN A 120 0.24 8.81 12.26
N ILE A 121 1.43 9.36 12.08
CA ILE A 121 2.40 9.54 13.15
C ILE A 121 2.04 10.84 13.89
N ILE A 122 1.60 10.72 15.15
CA ILE A 122 1.07 11.88 15.91
C ILE A 122 2.16 12.94 16.16
N ASP A 123 3.38 12.50 16.45
CA ASP A 123 4.48 13.37 16.86
C ASP A 123 5.48 13.65 15.73
N TYR A 124 5.08 13.50 14.46
CA TYR A 124 5.97 13.47 13.29
C TYR A 124 7.01 14.60 13.24
N HIS A 125 6.61 15.84 13.56
CA HIS A 125 7.50 17.00 13.56
C HIS A 125 8.26 17.24 14.89
N LYS A 126 7.90 16.54 15.97
CA LYS A 126 8.43 16.77 17.33
C LYS A 126 9.51 15.77 17.73
N THR A 127 9.49 14.57 17.16
CA THR A 127 10.37 13.47 17.57
C THR A 127 11.68 13.45 16.80
N THR A 128 12.80 13.64 17.51
CA THR A 128 14.18 13.54 17.01
C THR A 128 14.68 12.08 16.96
N ASN A 129 14.03 11.16 17.70
CA ASN A 129 14.41 9.74 17.75
C ASN A 129 13.47 8.87 16.89
N GLN A 130 14.08 8.04 16.05
CA GLN A 130 13.43 7.26 14.99
C GLN A 130 12.58 6.05 15.47
N SER A 131 12.59 5.71 16.75
CA SER A 131 11.98 4.46 17.27
C SER A 131 10.63 4.63 17.97
N ASP A 132 10.39 5.78 18.61
CA ASP A 132 9.27 5.95 19.58
C ASP A 132 8.08 6.76 19.04
N TYR A 133 7.90 6.78 17.72
CA TYR A 133 6.74 7.40 17.11
C TYR A 133 5.44 6.70 17.53
N LYS A 134 4.48 7.47 18.05
CA LYS A 134 3.10 7.03 18.29
C LYS A 134 2.33 7.02 16.97
N ILE A 135 1.77 5.87 16.64
CA ILE A 135 1.01 5.65 15.39
C ILE A 135 -0.47 5.52 15.74
N LYS A 136 -1.31 6.18 14.96
CA LYS A 136 -2.77 6.09 15.06
C LYS A 136 -3.36 5.61 13.74
N LEU A 137 -4.22 4.59 13.78
CA LEU A 137 -5.09 4.24 12.66
C LEU A 137 -6.22 5.27 12.57
N LEU A 138 -6.30 5.97 11.45
CA LEU A 138 -7.31 6.99 11.18
C LEU A 138 -8.52 6.42 10.44
N ASP A 139 -8.29 5.52 9.49
CA ASP A 139 -9.34 4.99 8.63
C ASP A 139 -8.95 3.62 8.04
N LYS A 140 -9.97 2.81 7.74
CA LYS A 140 -9.85 1.51 7.07
C LYS A 140 -10.94 1.41 6.02
N THR A 141 -10.52 1.38 4.75
CA THR A 141 -11.43 1.25 3.60
C THR A 141 -11.15 -0.05 2.86
N MET A 142 -12.20 -0.79 2.52
CA MET A 142 -12.11 -2.01 1.71
C MET A 142 -12.65 -1.74 0.30
N SER A 143 -11.99 -2.28 -0.72
CA SER A 143 -12.48 -2.29 -2.10
C SER A 143 -12.40 -3.71 -2.65
N MET A 144 -13.50 -4.23 -3.18
CA MET A 144 -13.49 -5.53 -3.84
C MET A 144 -13.03 -5.39 -5.29
N ILE A 145 -12.18 -6.32 -5.72
CA ILE A 145 -11.79 -6.51 -7.12
C ILE A 145 -12.54 -7.75 -7.60
N ARG A 146 -13.50 -7.55 -8.51
CA ARG A 146 -14.32 -8.60 -9.11
C ARG A 146 -13.83 -8.96 -10.50
#